data_AF-A0A0A2EHP9-F1
#
_entry.id   AF-A0A0A2EHP9-F1
#
_cell.length_a   1.000
_cell.length_b   1.000
_cell.length_c   1.000
_cell.angle_alpha   90.00
_cell.angle_beta   90.00
_cell.angle_gamma   90.00
#
_symmetry.space_group_name_H-M   'P 1'
#
loop_
_entity.id
_entity.type
_entity.pdbx_description
1 polymer ?
#
loop_
_entity_poly.entity_id
_entity_poly.type
_entity_poly.pdbx_seq_one_letter_code
_entity_poly.pdbx_strand_id
1 'polypeptide(L)'
;MTNITLFAQAIGKLPKEKIRKIIRESGTDKHCKGYDTWSLFVSMMFSQFSNCDSVRDISNGLNSANGNLNHLGIARAPSKSTIAYQNAHRNSNVFRDIYYATFQHFGQQGLWQRHKF
;
A
#
# COMPACT_ATOMS: atom_id res chain seq x y z
N MET A 1 21.03 -1.23 -14.05
CA MET A 1 19.72 -1.87 -13.78
C MET A 1 19.43 -1.72 -12.30
N THR A 2 18.36 -1.02 -11.91
CA THR A 2 17.97 -0.92 -10.50
C THR A 2 17.50 -2.29 -10.01
N ASN A 3 18.13 -2.83 -8.97
CA ASN A 3 17.65 -4.04 -8.30
C ASN A 3 16.36 -3.69 -7.52
N ILE A 4 15.22 -3.84 -8.18
CA ILE A 4 13.90 -3.63 -7.57
C ILE A 4 13.62 -4.82 -6.64
N THR A 5 13.36 -4.56 -5.35
CA THR A 5 13.03 -5.61 -4.37
C THR A 5 11.79 -6.39 -4.80
N LEU A 6 11.63 -7.65 -4.36
CA LEU A 6 10.43 -8.45 -4.64
C LEU A 6 9.15 -7.72 -4.21
N PHE A 7 9.21 -7.01 -3.08
CA PHE A 7 8.13 -6.14 -2.61
C PHE A 7 7.79 -5.04 -3.62
N ALA A 8 8.79 -4.32 -4.13
CA ALA A 8 8.56 -3.27 -5.13
C ALA A 8 8.07 -3.81 -6.48
N GLN A 9 8.48 -5.03 -6.86
CA GLN A 9 7.91 -5.73 -8.01
C GLN A 9 6.44 -6.07 -7.78
N ALA A 10 6.08 -6.60 -6.60
CA ALA A 10 4.70 -6.92 -6.24
C ALA A 10 3.80 -5.68 -6.25
N ILE A 11 4.23 -4.58 -5.61
CA ILE A 11 3.51 -3.30 -5.63
C ILE A 11 3.43 -2.74 -7.06
N GLY A 12 4.46 -2.96 -7.88
CA GLY A 12 4.48 -2.60 -9.29
C GLY A 12 3.43 -3.29 -10.15
N LYS A 13 2.93 -4.47 -9.75
CA LYS A 13 1.87 -5.22 -10.46
C LYS A 13 0.47 -4.76 -10.11
N LEU A 14 0.28 -3.96 -9.06
CA LEU A 14 -1.03 -3.48 -8.66
C LEU A 14 -1.61 -2.50 -9.70
N PRO A 15 -2.94 -2.48 -9.92
CA PRO A 15 -3.58 -1.55 -10.84
C PRO A 15 -3.62 -0.12 -10.25
N LYS A 16 -2.47 0.57 -10.25
CA LYS A 16 -2.27 1.88 -9.60
C LYS A 16 -3.32 2.92 -10.00
N GLU A 17 -3.70 2.97 -11.27
CA GLU A 17 -4.71 3.93 -11.74
C GLU A 17 -6.11 3.66 -11.16
N LYS A 18 -6.51 2.39 -11.02
CA LYS A 18 -7.77 2.03 -10.37
C LYS A 18 -7.75 2.41 -8.89
N ILE A 19 -6.64 2.11 -8.22
CA ILE A 19 -6.45 2.44 -6.80
C ILE A 19 -6.50 3.96 -6.59
N ARG A 20 -5.79 4.74 -7.41
CA ARG A 20 -5.81 6.21 -7.37
C ARG A 20 -7.21 6.77 -7.59
N LYS A 21 -7.99 6.19 -8.50
CA LYS A 21 -9.39 6.57 -8.71
C LYS A 21 -10.23 6.37 -7.45
N ILE A 22 -10.15 5.20 -6.83
CA ILE A 22 -10.86 4.87 -5.57
C ILE A 22 -10.48 5.84 -4.45
N ILE A 23 -9.18 6.10 -4.28
CA ILE A 23 -8.68 7.05 -3.27
C ILE A 23 -9.29 8.44 -3.49
N ARG A 24 -9.29 8.95 -4.73
CA ARG A 24 -9.89 10.25 -5.07
C ARG A 24 -11.38 10.29 -4.76
N GLU A 25 -12.12 9.24 -5.14
CA GLU A 25 -13.57 9.15 -4.92
C GLU A 25 -13.95 9.02 -3.44
N SER A 26 -13.12 8.34 -2.64
CA SER A 26 -13.34 8.16 -1.21
C SER A 26 -13.11 9.43 -0.37
N GLY A 27 -12.35 10.41 -0.90
CA GLY A 27 -12.01 11.64 -0.19
C GLY A 27 -11.12 11.46 1.04
N THR A 28 -10.52 10.28 1.27
CA THR A 28 -9.72 9.97 2.48
C THR A 28 -8.42 10.76 2.60
N ASP A 29 -7.97 11.40 1.52
CA ASP A 29 -6.79 12.25 1.49
C ASP A 29 -7.10 13.74 1.65
N LYS A 30 -8.36 14.11 1.88
CA LYS A 30 -8.73 15.49 2.18
C LYS A 30 -7.98 15.96 3.43
N HIS A 31 -7.20 17.03 3.29
CA HIS A 31 -6.31 17.58 4.33
C HIS A 31 -5.10 16.73 4.72
N CYS A 32 -4.76 15.69 3.94
CA CYS A 32 -3.55 14.93 4.16
C CYS A 32 -2.28 15.78 3.95
N LYS A 33 -1.32 15.70 4.88
CA LYS A 33 -0.02 16.38 4.79
C LYS A 33 1.11 15.37 4.54
N GLY A 34 1.24 14.93 3.30
CA GLY A 34 2.40 14.18 2.81
C GLY A 34 2.46 12.68 3.15
N TYR A 35 1.47 12.13 3.88
CA TYR A 35 1.33 10.68 4.09
C TYR A 35 -0.10 10.22 3.79
N ASP A 36 -0.34 10.02 2.51
CA ASP A 36 -1.64 9.76 1.91
C ASP A 36 -2.10 8.30 2.06
N THR A 37 -3.27 8.01 1.52
CA THR A 37 -3.90 6.70 1.58
C THR A 37 -3.03 5.66 0.86
N TRP A 38 -2.38 6.04 -0.24
CA TRP A 38 -1.42 5.19 -0.93
C TRP A 38 -0.21 4.85 -0.05
N SER A 39 0.36 5.85 0.63
CA SER A 39 1.50 5.66 1.51
C SER A 39 1.16 4.75 2.69
N LEU A 40 -0.04 4.89 3.27
CA LEU A 40 -0.49 3.99 4.33
C LEU A 40 -0.76 2.58 3.80
N PHE A 41 -1.40 2.44 2.64
CA PHE A 41 -1.62 1.16 1.99
C PHE A 41 -0.31 0.39 1.79
N VAL A 42 0.71 1.02 1.20
CA VAL A 42 2.01 0.39 0.99
C VAL A 42 2.70 0.07 2.31
N SER A 43 2.54 0.90 3.35
CA SER A 43 3.11 0.61 4.68
C SER A 43 2.46 -0.61 5.34
N MET A 44 1.15 -0.78 5.18
CA MET A 44 0.44 -1.98 5.67
C MET A 44 0.80 -3.22 4.86
N MET A 45 0.95 -3.10 3.54
CA MET A 45 1.47 -4.20 2.70
C MET A 45 2.87 -4.61 3.12
N PHE A 46 3.76 -3.65 3.40
CA PHE A 46 5.09 -3.92 3.93
C PHE A 46 5.01 -4.70 5.25
N SER A 47 4.12 -4.29 6.17
CA SER A 47 3.90 -4.99 7.43
C SER A 47 3.60 -6.48 7.24
N GLN A 48 2.73 -6.81 6.28
CA GLN A 48 2.35 -8.20 6.01
C GLN A 48 3.48 -9.00 5.36
N PHE A 49 4.23 -8.38 4.44
CA PHE A 49 5.35 -9.03 3.74
C PHE A 49 6.57 -9.25 4.63
N SER A 50 6.80 -8.34 5.58
CA SER A 50 7.95 -8.35 6.47
C SER A 50 7.63 -8.92 7.86
N ASN A 51 6.41 -9.44 8.05
CA ASN A 51 5.92 -9.96 9.32
C ASN A 51 6.17 -8.98 10.49
N CYS A 52 5.84 -7.71 10.28
CA CYS A 52 6.00 -6.68 11.30
C CYS A 52 4.89 -6.80 12.35
N ASP A 53 5.26 -6.93 13.61
CA ASP A 53 4.32 -7.05 14.74
C ASP A 53 3.93 -5.69 15.34
N SER A 54 4.62 -4.60 14.96
CA SER A 54 4.34 -3.27 15.50
C SER A 54 4.52 -2.14 14.48
N VAL A 55 3.86 -1.00 14.76
CA VAL A 55 4.08 0.26 14.02
C VAL A 55 5.54 0.76 14.10
N ARG A 56 6.31 0.31 15.09
CA ARG A 56 7.75 0.61 15.19
C ARG A 56 8.51 -0.21 14.14
N ASP A 57 8.18 -1.49 13.99
CA ASP A 57 8.84 -2.38 13.02
C ASP A 57 8.56 -1.92 11.60
N ILE A 58 7.32 -1.49 11.31
CA ILE A 58 6.97 -0.89 10.02
C ILE A 58 7.81 0.37 9.76
N SER A 59 7.87 1.29 10.73
CA SER A 59 8.62 2.55 10.59
C SER A 59 10.11 2.29 10.38
N ASN A 60 10.71 1.44 11.20
CA ASN A 60 12.13 1.11 11.12
C ASN A 60 12.46 0.33 9.84
N GLY A 61 11.62 -0.62 9.44
CA GLY A 61 11.81 -1.43 8.23
C GLY A 61 11.68 -0.62 6.95
N LEU A 62 10.73 0.31 6.87
CA LEU A 62 10.66 1.24 5.75
C LEU A 62 11.85 2.22 5.74
N ASN A 63 12.31 2.65 6.92
CA ASN A 63 13.45 3.55 7.03
C ASN A 63 14.79 2.87 6.71
N SER A 64 14.93 1.56 6.93
CA SER A 64 16.10 0.82 6.43
C SER A 64 16.06 0.59 4.92
N ALA A 65 14.87 0.63 4.31
CA ALA A 65 14.66 0.52 2.87
C ALA A 65 14.70 1.87 2.10
N ASN A 66 15.07 2.99 2.74
CA ASN A 66 14.87 4.37 2.26
C ASN A 66 15.44 4.67 0.86
N GLY A 67 16.47 3.93 0.40
CA GLY A 67 17.02 4.07 -0.95
C GLY A 67 16.09 3.58 -2.09
N ASN A 68 15.04 2.80 -1.80
CA ASN A 68 14.16 2.16 -2.79
C ASN A 68 12.69 2.63 -2.73
N LEU A 69 12.35 3.58 -1.84
CA LEU A 69 10.95 3.95 -1.59
C LEU A 69 10.29 4.72 -2.74
N ASN A 70 11.07 5.45 -3.54
CA ASN A 70 10.54 6.18 -4.70
C ASN A 70 9.85 5.24 -5.71
N HIS A 71 10.35 4.02 -5.88
CA HIS A 71 9.74 3.01 -6.76
C HIS A 71 8.39 2.49 -6.24
N LEU A 72 8.15 2.64 -4.94
CA LEU A 72 6.89 2.31 -4.27
C LEU A 72 5.88 3.48 -4.31
N GLY A 73 6.28 4.65 -4.79
CA GLY A 73 5.45 5.85 -4.79
C GLY A 73 5.27 6.47 -3.41
N ILE A 74 6.19 6.20 -2.47
CA ILE A 74 6.26 6.90 -1.18
C ILE A 74 7.50 7.81 -1.19
N ALA A 75 7.33 9.08 -0.83
CA ALA A 75 8.42 10.06 -0.84
C ALA A 75 9.41 9.89 0.33
N ARG A 76 8.94 9.40 1.49
CA ARG A 76 9.76 9.20 2.69
C ARG A 76 9.22 8.10 3.57
N ALA A 77 10.10 7.42 4.30
CA ALA A 77 9.69 6.51 5.36
C ALA A 77 8.85 7.26 6.43
N PRO A 78 7.69 6.74 6.84
CA PRO A 78 6.88 7.36 7.87
C PRO A 78 7.44 7.14 9.26
N SER A 79 7.22 8.10 10.17
CA SER A 79 7.47 7.90 11.59
C SER A 79 6.44 6.95 12.20
N LYS A 80 6.81 6.28 13.30
CA LYS A 80 5.88 5.48 14.13
C LYS A 80 4.58 6.24 14.44
N SER A 81 4.69 7.51 14.85
CA SER A 81 3.54 8.35 15.20
C SER A 81 2.65 8.63 13.99
N THR A 82 3.23 8.81 12.80
CA THR A 82 2.48 9.02 11.56
C THR A 82 1.66 7.79 11.21
N ILE A 83 2.26 6.60 11.26
CA ILE A 83 1.56 5.33 10.97
C ILE A 83 0.42 5.13 11.97
N ALA A 84 0.69 5.28 13.26
CA ALA A 84 -0.32 5.08 14.31
C ALA A 84 -1.49 6.06 14.16
N TYR A 85 -1.21 7.35 13.93
CA TYR A 85 -2.25 8.36 13.72
C TYR A 85 -3.12 8.00 12.51
N GLN A 86 -2.50 7.59 11.41
CA GLN A 86 -3.22 7.32 10.17
C GLN A 86 -4.03 6.03 10.24
N ASN A 87 -3.54 5.00 10.93
CA ASN A 87 -4.32 3.81 11.23
C ASN A 87 -5.55 4.12 12.09
N ALA A 88 -5.44 5.06 13.04
CA ALA A 88 -6.55 5.41 13.91
C ALA A 88 -7.62 6.29 13.24
N HIS A 89 -7.21 7.17 12.31
CA HIS A 89 -8.10 8.22 11.78
C HIS A 89 -8.53 8.01 10.33
N ARG A 90 -7.79 7.24 9.52
CA ARG A 90 -8.15 7.02 8.12
C ARG A 90 -9.25 5.99 8.03
N ASN A 91 -10.34 6.34 7.35
CA ASN A 91 -11.46 5.44 7.12
C ASN A 91 -10.99 4.18 6.36
N SER A 92 -11.20 3.00 6.95
CA SER A 92 -10.75 1.74 6.40
C SER A 92 -11.54 1.25 5.18
N ASN A 93 -12.72 1.81 4.91
CA ASN A 93 -13.56 1.45 3.77
C ASN A 93 -12.82 1.61 2.43
N VAL A 94 -11.94 2.60 2.31
CA VAL A 94 -11.12 2.79 1.09
C VAL A 94 -10.24 1.56 0.79
N PHE A 95 -9.70 0.90 1.81
CA PHE A 95 -8.86 -0.29 1.64
C PHE A 95 -9.67 -1.52 1.25
N ARG A 96 -10.90 -1.64 1.76
CA ARG A 96 -11.86 -2.67 1.31
C ARG A 96 -12.16 -2.51 -0.17
N ASP A 97 -12.43 -1.28 -0.61
CA ASP A 97 -12.77 -1.01 -2.01
C ASP A 97 -11.55 -1.24 -2.93
N ILE A 98 -10.35 -0.86 -2.48
CA ILE A 98 -9.07 -1.21 -3.13
C ILE A 98 -8.91 -2.73 -3.26
N TYR A 99 -9.19 -3.49 -2.20
CA TYR A 99 -9.10 -4.95 -2.21
C TYR A 99 -10.01 -5.55 -3.29
N TYR A 100 -11.30 -5.22 -3.29
CA TYR A 100 -12.24 -5.78 -4.27
C TYR A 100 -11.91 -5.37 -5.71
N ALA A 101 -11.50 -4.12 -5.94
CA ALA A 101 -11.08 -3.68 -7.26
C ALA A 101 -9.84 -4.42 -7.76
N THR A 102 -8.88 -4.69 -6.87
CA THR A 102 -7.67 -5.45 -7.17
C THR A 102 -7.97 -6.92 -7.43
N PHE A 103 -8.83 -7.53 -6.59
CA PHE A 103 -9.30 -8.90 -6.75
C PHE A 103 -10.02 -9.09 -8.10
N GLN A 104 -10.92 -8.19 -8.46
CA GLN A 104 -11.60 -8.22 -9.77
C GLN A 104 -10.62 -8.06 -10.93
N HIS A 105 -9.64 -7.14 -10.80
CA HIS A 105 -8.64 -6.91 -11.85
C HIS A 105 -7.82 -8.17 -12.14
N PHE A 106 -7.36 -8.87 -11.11
CA PHE A 106 -6.59 -10.10 -11.27
C PHE A 106 -7.47 -11.30 -11.64
N GLY A 107 -8.71 -11.38 -11.15
CA GLY A 107 -9.64 -12.45 -11.52
C GLY A 107 -10.06 -12.43 -12.99
N GLN A 108 -9.96 -11.29 -13.67
CA GLN A 108 -10.21 -11.15 -15.12
C GLN A 108 -8.98 -11.51 -15.97
N GLN A 109 -7.77 -11.45 -15.39
CA GLN A 109 -6.56 -11.94 -16.03
C GLN A 109 -6.56 -13.46 -15.90
N GLY A 110 -6.76 -14.19 -17.01
CA GLY A 110 -7.04 -15.63 -17.04
C GLY A 110 -6.05 -16.60 -16.36
N LEU A 111 -5.03 -16.09 -15.65
CA LEU A 111 -4.15 -16.84 -14.75
C LEU A 111 -4.88 -17.43 -13.53
N TRP A 112 -6.05 -16.89 -13.16
CA TRP A 112 -6.88 -17.35 -12.04
C TRP A 112 -8.31 -17.70 -12.50
N GLN A 113 -8.43 -18.39 -13.64
CA GLN A 113 -9.66 -19.12 -13.96
C GLN A 113 -9.96 -20.07 -12.81
N ARG A 114 -10.96 -19.73 -11.99
CA ARG A 114 -11.36 -20.47 -10.80
C ARG A 114 -11.46 -21.97 -11.13
N HIS A 115 -10.53 -22.77 -10.62
CA HIS A 115 -10.87 -24.16 -10.34
C HIS A 115 -11.88 -24.11 -9.20
N LYS A 116 -13.13 -24.46 -9.49
CA LYS A 116 -14.14 -24.69 -8.45
C LYS A 116 -13.56 -25.76 -7.50
N PHE A 117 -13.43 -25.40 -6.23
CA PHE A 117 -13.33 -26.40 -5.16
C PHE A 117 -14.66 -27.14 -5.03
#